data_AF-A0A4U3AN97-F1
#
_entry.id   AF-A0A4U3AN97-F1
#
_cell.length_a   1.000
_cell.length_b   1.000
_cell.length_c   1.000
_cell.angle_alpha   90.00
_cell.angle_beta   90.00
_cell.angle_gamma   90.00
#
_symmetry.space_group_name_H-M   'P 1'
#
loop_
_entity.id
_entity.type
_entity.pdbx_description
1 polymer ?
#
loop_
_entity_poly.entity_id
_entity_poly.type
_entity_poly.pdbx_seq_one_letter_code
_entity_poly.pdbx_strand_id
1 'polypeptide(L)'
;MALHDTDQVDLVLIDDENENNVYLTIFDALNWENEEIEGEHILLLQDKINTYLGFIESEEIYEKVPNTAGRKYFIIQVYAQHVPSYYGKKF
;
A
#
# COMPACT_ATOMS: atom_id res chain seq x y z
N MET A 1 -9.75 10.29 -0.24
CA MET A 1 -9.15 10.61 -1.55
C MET A 1 -8.09 9.57 -1.87
N ALA A 2 -7.00 9.43 -1.09
CA ALA A 2 -5.92 8.46 -1.37
C ALA A 2 -6.38 7.01 -1.64
N LEU A 3 -7.25 6.40 -0.83
CA LEU A 3 -7.65 5.00 -1.06
C LEU A 3 -8.56 4.80 -2.29
N HIS A 4 -9.20 5.85 -2.80
CA HIS A 4 -10.02 5.75 -4.02
C HIS A 4 -9.17 5.78 -5.30
N ASP A 5 -7.94 6.32 -5.22
CA ASP A 5 -6.97 6.32 -6.31
C ASP A 5 -6.23 4.96 -6.30
N THR A 6 -6.94 3.90 -6.66
CA THR A 6 -6.45 2.52 -6.55
C THR A 6 -5.36 2.17 -7.56
N ASP A 7 -5.18 2.98 -8.61
CA ASP A 7 -4.20 2.81 -9.68
C ASP A 7 -2.86 3.55 -9.42
N GLN A 8 -2.70 4.16 -8.25
CA GLN A 8 -1.52 4.95 -7.90
C GLN A 8 -0.81 4.43 -6.65
N VAL A 9 0.52 4.47 -6.71
CA VAL A 9 1.40 4.22 -5.56
C VAL A 9 1.61 5.51 -4.78
N ASP A 10 1.20 5.53 -3.51
CA ASP A 10 1.21 6.73 -2.67
C ASP A 10 2.63 7.13 -2.25
N LEU A 11 3.41 6.18 -1.73
CA LEU A 11 4.75 6.44 -1.21
C LEU A 11 5.64 5.22 -1.27
N VAL A 12 6.85 5.41 -1.79
CA VAL A 12 7.96 4.46 -1.73
C VAL A 12 9.06 5.05 -0.86
N LEU A 13 9.44 4.32 0.19
CA LEU A 13 10.49 4.68 1.14
C LEU A 13 11.61 3.65 1.06
N ILE A 14 12.84 4.14 1.01
CA ILE A 14 14.04 3.32 1.06
C ILE A 14 14.54 3.34 2.50
N ASP A 15 14.78 2.16 3.03
CA ASP A 15 15.30 2.03 4.39
C ASP A 15 16.82 2.27 4.38
N ASP A 16 17.22 3.40 4.95
CA ASP A 16 18.62 3.78 5.08
C ASP A 16 19.36 2.94 6.15
N GLU A 17 18.63 2.36 7.12
CA GLU A 17 19.22 1.53 8.17
C GLU A 17 19.32 0.07 7.74
N ASN A 18 18.36 -0.43 6.97
CA ASN A 18 18.39 -1.74 6.34
C ASN A 18 18.27 -1.63 4.83
N GLU A 19 19.44 -1.54 4.20
CA GLU A 19 19.60 -1.47 2.76
C GLU A 19 18.97 -2.63 1.95
N ASN A 20 18.36 -3.64 2.55
CA ASN A 20 17.61 -4.64 1.79
C ASN A 20 16.12 -4.34 1.66
N ASN A 21 15.58 -3.41 2.46
CA ASN A 21 14.16 -3.16 2.58
C ASN A 21 13.72 -1.96 1.73
N VAL A 22 12.56 -2.12 1.10
CA VAL A 22 11.81 -1.04 0.46
C VAL A 22 10.40 -1.08 1.01
N TYR A 23 9.93 0.05 1.54
CA TYR A 23 8.59 0.20 2.09
C TYR A 23 7.69 0.86 1.06
N LEU A 24 6.62 0.19 0.67
CA LEU A 24 5.53 0.79 -0.10
C LEU A 24 4.37 1.03 0.84
N THR A 25 3.99 2.29 1.02
CA THR A 25 3.00 2.68 2.02
C THR A 25 1.69 3.03 1.35
N ILE A 26 0.59 2.46 1.84
CA ILE A 26 -0.79 2.81 1.47
C ILE A 26 -1.36 3.69 2.58
N PHE A 27 -1.92 4.83 2.22
CA PHE A 27 -2.65 5.68 3.17
C PHE A 27 -4.15 5.44 3.06
N ASP A 28 -4.72 4.85 4.10
CA ASP A 28 -6.15 4.69 4.25
C ASP A 28 -6.71 5.84 5.10
N ALA A 29 -7.42 6.76 4.44
CA ALA A 29 -8.09 7.89 5.06
C ALA A 29 -9.60 7.66 5.28
N LEU A 30 -10.15 6.49 4.95
CA LEU A 30 -11.58 6.24 5.04
C LEU A 30 -11.99 5.83 6.45
N ASN A 31 -13.20 6.20 6.84
CA ASN A 31 -13.76 5.80 8.12
C ASN A 31 -14.27 4.35 8.05
N TRP A 32 -13.86 3.52 9.01
CA TRP A 32 -14.26 2.12 9.16
C TRP A 32 -15.52 1.91 10.01
N GLU A 33 -16.08 2.97 10.60
CA GLU A 33 -17.25 2.88 11.49
C GLU A 33 -18.58 2.64 10.75
N ASN A 34 -18.60 2.78 9.43
CA ASN A 34 -19.80 2.54 8.63
C ASN A 34 -19.82 1.10 8.08
N GLU A 35 -20.55 0.22 8.76
CA GLU A 35 -20.71 -1.18 8.39
C GLU A 35 -21.32 -1.37 6.97
N GLU A 36 -22.15 -0.43 6.49
CA GLU A 36 -22.80 -0.56 5.17
C GLU A 36 -21.81 -0.48 4.00
N ILE A 37 -20.68 0.19 4.20
CA ILE A 37 -19.64 0.40 3.16
C ILE A 37 -18.34 -0.35 3.47
N GLU A 38 -18.30 -1.15 4.54
CA GLU A 38 -17.10 -1.92 4.92
C GLU A 38 -16.64 -2.84 3.78
N GLY A 39 -17.58 -3.51 3.10
CA GLY A 39 -17.26 -4.38 1.97
C GLY A 39 -16.61 -3.62 0.80
N GLU A 40 -17.13 -2.43 0.47
CA GLU A 40 -16.55 -1.58 -0.58
C GLU A 40 -15.16 -1.10 -0.19
N HIS A 41 -14.97 -0.72 1.07
CA HIS A 41 -13.68 -0.31 1.60
C HIS A 41 -12.65 -1.45 1.51
N ILE A 42 -13.02 -2.67 1.90
CA ILE A 42 -12.16 -3.86 1.78
C ILE A 42 -11.78 -4.15 0.32
N LEU A 43 -12.70 -3.94 -0.62
CA LEU A 43 -12.39 -4.08 -2.05
C LEU A 43 -11.39 -3.03 -2.52
N LEU A 44 -11.56 -1.77 -2.14
CA LEU A 44 -10.61 -0.70 -2.47
C LEU A 44 -9.20 -1.00 -1.94
N LEU A 45 -9.09 -1.51 -0.71
CA LEU A 45 -7.79 -1.86 -0.12
C LEU A 45 -7.13 -3.02 -0.86
N GLN A 46 -7.90 -4.05 -1.24
CA GLN A 46 -7.39 -5.15 -2.06
C GLN A 46 -6.91 -4.67 -3.42
N ASP A 47 -7.70 -3.84 -4.12
CA ASP A 47 -7.34 -3.31 -5.42
C ASP A 47 -6.05 -2.49 -5.34
N LYS A 48 -5.90 -1.66 -4.30
CA LYS A 48 -4.68 -0.87 -4.10
C LYS A 48 -3.46 -1.73 -3.79
N ILE A 49 -3.60 -2.78 -2.97
CA ILE A 49 -2.52 -3.76 -2.75
C ILE A 49 -2.15 -4.46 -4.06
N ASN A 50 -3.12 -4.85 -4.87
CA ASN A 50 -2.87 -5.48 -6.17
C ASN A 50 -2.11 -4.54 -7.13
N THR A 51 -2.42 -3.24 -7.13
CA THR A 51 -1.65 -2.24 -7.89
C THR A 51 -0.20 -2.18 -7.43
N TYR A 52 0.05 -2.19 -6.12
CA TYR A 52 1.42 -2.16 -5.58
C TYR A 52 2.19 -3.44 -5.93
N LEU A 53 1.52 -4.59 -5.88
CA LEU A 53 2.10 -5.86 -6.33
C LEU A 53 2.44 -5.81 -7.82
N GLY A 54 1.52 -5.34 -8.66
CA GLY A 54 1.76 -5.18 -10.10
C GLY A 54 2.93 -4.24 -10.40
N PHE A 55 3.09 -3.15 -9.64
CA PHE A 55 4.21 -2.22 -9.76
C PHE A 55 5.57 -2.86 -9.43
N ILE A 56 5.60 -3.80 -8.48
CA ILE A 56 6.81 -4.57 -8.12
C ILE A 56 7.07 -5.66 -9.16
N GLU A 57 6.05 -6.45 -9.50
CA GLU A 57 6.16 -7.61 -10.40
C GLU A 57 6.46 -7.23 -11.85
N SER A 58 5.98 -6.05 -12.29
CA SER A 58 6.30 -5.50 -13.61
C SER A 58 7.69 -4.88 -13.69
N GLU A 59 8.43 -4.82 -12.58
CA GLU A 59 9.74 -4.16 -12.46
C GLU A 59 9.69 -2.63 -12.68
N GLU A 60 8.51 -2.02 -12.84
CA GLU A 60 8.32 -0.57 -13.03
C GLU A 60 8.94 0.25 -11.87
N ILE A 61 8.96 -0.33 -10.66
CA ILE A 61 9.59 0.27 -9.48
C ILE A 61 11.06 0.65 -9.70
N TYR A 62 11.82 -0.11 -10.48
CA TYR A 62 13.22 0.19 -10.75
C TYR A 62 13.39 1.32 -11.78
N GLU A 63 12.40 1.54 -12.64
CA GLU A 63 12.40 2.65 -13.59
C GLU A 63 12.04 3.96 -12.89
N LYS A 64 11.01 3.94 -12.04
CA LYS A 64 10.49 5.12 -11.34
C LYS A 64 11.33 5.49 -10.13
N VAL A 65 11.87 4.51 -9.42
CA VAL A 65 12.67 4.68 -8.21
C VAL A 65 13.97 3.86 -8.33
N PRO A 66 14.95 4.30 -9.13
CA PRO A 66 16.16 3.51 -9.42
C PRO A 66 16.97 3.08 -8.20
N ASN A 67 16.89 3.84 -7.10
CA ASN A 67 17.57 3.52 -5.83
C ASN A 67 17.02 2.26 -5.13
N THR A 68 15.93 1.69 -5.64
CA THR A 68 15.39 0.39 -5.22
C THR A 68 16.11 -0.79 -5.87
N ALA A 69 16.95 -0.57 -6.90
CA ALA A 69 17.68 -1.63 -7.55
C ALA A 69 18.64 -2.34 -6.58
N GLY A 70 18.59 -3.68 -6.56
CA GLY A 70 19.42 -4.52 -5.69
C GLY A 70 18.89 -4.69 -4.26
N ARG A 71 17.77 -4.04 -3.91
CA ARG A 71 17.04 -4.29 -2.66
C ARG A 71 16.32 -5.66 -2.76
N LYS A 72 16.12 -6.34 -1.63
CA LYS A 72 15.64 -7.74 -1.61
C LYS A 72 14.22 -7.91 -1.13
N TYR A 73 13.77 -7.05 -0.23
CA TYR A 73 12.50 -7.20 0.46
C TYR A 73 11.63 -5.98 0.19
N PHE A 74 10.44 -6.22 -0.36
CA PHE A 74 9.41 -5.22 -0.52
C PHE A 74 8.36 -5.44 0.57
N ILE A 75 8.08 -4.39 1.34
CA ILE A 75 7.12 -4.41 2.44
C ILE A 75 5.99 -3.47 2.08
N ILE A 76 4.82 -4.03 1.81
CA ILE A 76 3.59 -3.25 1.67
C ILE A 76 3.00 -3.05 3.06
N GLN A 77 2.76 -1.80 3.45
CA GLN A 77 2.21 -1.45 4.76
C GLN A 77 1.04 -0.46 4.61
N VAL A 78 0.02 -0.62 5.44
CA VAL A 78 -1.17 0.23 5.44
C VAL A 78 -1.17 1.11 6.68
N TYR A 79 -1.23 2.42 6.48
CA TYR A 79 -1.43 3.40 7.55
C TYR A 79 -2.86 3.91 7.51
N ALA A 80 -3.65 3.47 8.50
CA ALA A 80 -5.04 3.90 8.65
C ALA A 80 -5.14 5.16 9.51
N GLN A 81 -5.83 6.17 9.00
CA GLN A 81 -6.17 7.39 9.72
C GLN A 81 -7.24 7.14 10.80
N HIS A 82 -8.16 6.21 10.51
CA HIS A 82 -9.23 5.79 11.41
C HIS A 82 -8.95 4.38 11.93
N VAL A 83 -9.51 4.04 13.10
CA VAL A 83 -9.33 2.70 13.68
C VAL A 83 -9.95 1.67 12.73
N PRO A 84 -9.17 0.70 12.21
CA PRO A 84 -9.71 -0.28 11.28
C PRO A 84 -10.76 -1.17 11.95
N SER A 85 -11.73 -1.64 11.14
CA SER A 85 -12.72 -2.62 11.59
C SER A 85 -12.08 -3.98 11.88
N TYR A 86 -12.87 -4.96 12.32
CA TYR A 86 -12.37 -6.33 12.49
C TYR A 86 -11.74 -6.89 11.21
N TYR A 87 -12.37 -6.63 10.06
CA TYR A 87 -11.89 -7.09 8.77
C TYR A 87 -10.75 -6.24 8.24
N GLY A 88 -10.76 -4.92 8.47
CA GLY A 88 -9.64 -4.05 8.10
C GLY A 88 -8.31 -4.47 8.74
N LYS A 89 -8.34 -4.99 9.97
CA LYS A 89 -7.15 -5.51 10.69
C LYS A 89 -6.60 -6.84 10.15
N LYS A 90 -7.25 -7.46 9.16
CA LYS A 90 -6.76 -8.70 8.52
C LYS A 90 -5.76 -8.44 7.40
N PHE A 91 -5.67 -7.18 6.97
CA PHE A 91 -4.64 -6.67 6.07
C PHE A 91 -3.47 -6.12 6.91
#